data_AF-A0A9D5HQY4-F1
#
_entry.id   AF-A0A9D5HQY4-F1
#
_cell.length_a   1.000
_cell.length_b   1.000
_cell.length_c   1.000
_cell.angle_alpha   90.00
_cell.angle_beta   90.00
_cell.angle_gamma   90.00
#
_symmetry.space_group_name_H-M   'P 1'
#
loop_
_entity.id
_entity.type
_entity.pdbx_description
1 polymer ?
#
loop_
_entity_poly.entity_id
_entity_poly.type
_entity_poly.pdbx_seq_one_letter_code
_entity_poly.pdbx_strand_id
1 'polypeptide(L)'
;MAKLALGNREEAAHPDCLRAVLAEVVLTFLFVFAGVASAMAAGKMSGGADSIMGLTAVALTHGLVVALNPSSLACLLLRFLTGGLDTPVHTLAAGMGPLQGVIMEIVLTFSLLFSVYGTIVDPKKGCTAGLGPLLVGLVVAGNIIAGGAFSGASMNPARSFGPALVSWNWTDHWVYWIGPLIGGAFGGLVYDYVFLLKSHTPLPREDEPF
;
A
#
# COMPACT_ATOMS: atom_id res chain seq x y z
N MET A 1 32.97 -13.92 11.29
CA MET A 1 33.04 -12.52 11.75
C MET A 1 32.56 -11.62 10.61
N ALA A 2 31.40 -10.99 10.75
CA ALA A 2 30.90 -10.05 9.75
C ALA A 2 31.76 -8.78 9.77
N LYS A 3 32.39 -8.43 8.63
CA LYS A 3 33.11 -7.16 8.47
C LYS A 3 32.08 -6.04 8.33
N LEU A 4 32.04 -5.13 9.29
CA LEU A 4 31.24 -3.91 9.18
C LEU A 4 31.94 -2.99 8.14
N ALA A 5 31.27 -2.71 7.02
CA ALA A 5 31.75 -1.76 6.03
C ALA A 5 31.28 -0.35 6.42
N LEU A 6 32.20 0.51 6.83
CA LEU A 6 31.93 1.88 7.29
C LEU A 6 31.77 2.92 6.15
N GLY A 7 32.00 2.53 4.89
CA GLY A 7 31.97 3.42 3.72
C GLY A 7 33.08 4.49 3.75
N ASN A 8 33.17 5.33 2.72
CA ASN A 8 34.12 6.44 2.66
C ASN A 8 33.43 7.83 2.48
N ARG A 9 34.16 8.93 2.75
CA ARG A 9 33.61 10.31 2.67
C ARG A 9 33.28 10.77 1.25
N GLU A 10 33.98 10.28 0.25
CA GLU A 10 33.72 10.54 -1.16
C GLU A 10 32.43 9.84 -1.61
N GLU A 11 32.15 8.65 -1.07
CA GLU A 11 30.92 7.88 -1.26
C GLU A 11 29.70 8.62 -0.68
N ALA A 12 29.86 9.22 0.50
CA ALA A 12 28.84 10.07 1.12
C ALA A 12 28.57 11.37 0.33
N ALA A 13 29.57 11.88 -0.40
CA ALA A 13 29.43 13.05 -1.25
C ALA A 13 28.95 12.71 -2.68
N HIS A 14 28.75 11.43 -2.99
CA HIS A 14 28.27 11.01 -4.30
C HIS A 14 26.88 11.64 -4.58
N PRO A 15 26.63 12.16 -5.79
CA PRO A 15 25.36 12.83 -6.11
C PRO A 15 24.13 11.96 -5.86
N ASP A 16 24.24 10.63 -6.00
CA ASP A 16 23.14 9.72 -5.70
C ASP A 16 22.94 9.50 -4.19
N CYS A 17 24.02 9.54 -3.39
CA CYS A 17 23.91 9.53 -1.92
C CYS A 17 23.21 10.80 -1.44
N LEU A 18 23.61 11.94 -2.01
CA LEU A 18 23.02 13.23 -1.68
C LEU A 18 21.55 13.29 -2.07
N ARG A 19 21.17 12.74 -3.24
CA ARG A 19 19.77 12.61 -3.66
C ARG A 19 18.96 11.71 -2.73
N ALA A 20 19.51 10.58 -2.30
CA ALA A 20 18.85 9.68 -1.36
C ALA A 20 18.61 10.35 0.00
N VAL A 21 19.63 11.01 0.57
CA VAL A 21 19.51 11.74 1.85
C VAL A 21 18.53 12.92 1.72
N LEU A 22 18.60 13.69 0.65
CA LEU A 22 17.65 14.79 0.41
C LEU A 22 16.22 14.27 0.27
N ALA A 23 16.02 13.15 -0.41
CA ALA A 23 14.71 12.55 -0.52
C ALA A 23 14.20 12.02 0.81
N GLU A 24 15.07 11.42 1.64
CA GLU A 24 14.70 11.01 3.00
C GLU A 24 14.24 12.21 3.83
N VAL A 25 14.97 13.32 3.78
CA VAL A 25 14.61 14.57 4.47
C VAL A 25 13.27 15.10 3.96
N VAL A 26 13.06 15.14 2.65
CA VAL A 26 11.83 15.65 2.04
C VAL A 26 10.64 14.74 2.34
N LEU A 27 10.80 13.42 2.25
CA LEU A 27 9.72 12.45 2.53
C LEU A 27 9.37 12.43 4.02
N THR A 28 10.35 12.55 4.91
CA THR A 28 10.11 12.68 6.35
C THR A 28 9.42 13.99 6.68
N PHE A 29 9.85 15.09 6.06
CA PHE A 29 9.18 16.38 6.17
C PHE A 29 7.72 16.29 5.71
N LEU A 30 7.46 15.73 4.52
CA LEU A 30 6.09 15.55 4.01
C LEU A 30 5.26 14.64 4.92
N PHE A 31 5.87 13.61 5.52
CA PHE A 31 5.20 12.74 6.47
C PHE A 31 4.70 13.49 7.70
N VAL A 32 5.62 14.19 8.38
CA VAL A 32 5.29 14.95 9.59
C VAL A 32 4.38 16.13 9.25
N PHE A 33 4.67 16.85 8.17
CA PHE A 33 3.92 18.03 7.77
C PHE A 33 2.49 17.69 7.39
N ALA A 34 2.26 16.75 6.48
CA ALA A 34 0.92 16.36 6.08
C ALA A 34 0.15 15.74 7.25
N GLY A 35 0.84 14.97 8.10
CA GLY A 35 0.24 14.38 9.29
C GLY A 35 -0.24 15.44 10.29
N VAL A 36 0.66 16.30 10.76
CA VAL A 36 0.35 17.34 11.74
C VAL A 36 -0.60 18.40 11.16
N ALA A 37 -0.41 18.81 9.90
CA ALA A 37 -1.28 19.80 9.25
C ALA A 37 -2.72 19.29 9.10
N SER A 38 -2.91 18.01 8.74
CA SER A 38 -4.27 17.43 8.65
C SER A 38 -4.96 17.40 10.02
N ALA A 39 -4.23 17.08 11.09
CA ALA A 39 -4.76 17.09 12.46
C ALA A 39 -5.14 18.52 12.92
N MET A 40 -4.30 19.50 12.62
CA MET A 40 -4.58 20.92 12.92
C MET A 40 -5.79 21.45 12.13
N ALA A 41 -5.92 21.06 10.86
CA ALA A 41 -7.05 21.44 10.01
C ALA A 41 -8.37 20.84 10.52
N ALA A 42 -8.36 19.55 10.86
CA ALA A 42 -9.51 18.86 11.45
C ALA A 42 -9.97 19.51 12.77
N GLY A 43 -9.03 19.88 13.64
CA GLY A 43 -9.33 20.57 14.90
C GLY A 43 -10.03 21.92 14.71
N LYS A 44 -9.63 22.70 13.69
CA LYS A 44 -10.29 23.98 13.34
C LYS A 44 -11.67 23.80 12.72
N MET A 45 -11.86 22.79 11.86
CA MET A 45 -13.14 22.53 11.20
C MET A 45 -14.21 22.02 12.18
N SER A 46 -13.78 21.41 13.28
CA SER A 46 -14.67 20.75 14.22
C SER A 46 -14.89 21.52 15.52
N GLY A 47 -14.37 22.75 15.62
CA GLY A 47 -14.50 23.58 16.83
C GLY A 47 -13.88 22.93 18.08
N GLY A 48 -12.92 22.02 17.93
CA GLY A 48 -12.33 21.26 19.03
C GLY A 48 -13.06 19.99 19.45
N ALA A 49 -14.20 19.63 18.83
CA ALA A 49 -14.81 18.31 18.98
C ALA A 49 -14.20 17.32 17.97
N ASP A 50 -14.13 16.02 18.25
CA ASP A 50 -13.68 15.04 17.26
C ASP A 50 -14.81 14.73 16.26
N SER A 51 -14.95 15.52 15.18
CA SER A 51 -15.91 15.18 14.13
C SER A 51 -15.41 13.99 13.32
N ILE A 52 -16.33 13.09 12.98
CA ILE A 52 -16.08 11.93 12.12
C ILE A 52 -15.44 12.38 10.79
N MET A 53 -15.87 13.53 10.25
CA MET A 53 -15.29 14.09 9.03
C MET A 53 -13.82 14.51 9.20
N GLY A 54 -13.50 15.18 10.31
CA GLY A 54 -12.12 15.56 10.63
C GLY A 54 -11.21 14.35 10.83
N LEU A 55 -11.65 13.37 11.61
CA LEU A 55 -10.90 12.13 11.84
C LEU A 55 -10.70 11.32 10.56
N THR A 56 -11.71 11.25 9.70
CA THR A 56 -11.61 10.54 8.42
C THR A 56 -10.60 11.21 7.49
N ALA A 57 -10.61 12.55 7.42
CA ALA A 57 -9.63 13.30 6.62
C ALA A 57 -8.19 13.08 7.13
N VAL A 58 -7.99 13.09 8.45
CA VAL A 58 -6.69 12.81 9.08
C VAL A 58 -6.23 11.39 8.77
N ALA A 59 -7.11 10.40 8.92
CA ALA A 59 -6.79 8.99 8.67
C ALA A 59 -6.43 8.72 7.20
N LEU A 60 -7.19 9.28 6.25
CA LEU A 60 -6.90 9.15 4.82
C LEU A 60 -5.58 9.83 4.44
N THR A 61 -5.33 11.03 4.97
CA THR A 61 -4.09 11.77 4.70
C THR A 61 -2.88 11.01 5.23
N HIS A 62 -2.92 10.58 6.49
CA HIS A 62 -1.84 9.77 7.06
C HIS A 62 -1.68 8.45 6.31
N GLY A 63 -2.77 7.74 6.00
CA GLY A 63 -2.72 6.47 5.29
C GLY A 63 -2.04 6.58 3.93
N LEU A 64 -2.39 7.61 3.14
CA LEU A 64 -1.77 7.87 1.84
C LEU A 64 -0.27 8.17 1.98
N VAL A 65 0.09 9.03 2.92
CA VAL A 65 1.48 9.44 3.12
C VAL A 65 2.34 8.27 3.63
N VAL A 66 1.82 7.47 4.56
CA VAL A 66 2.46 6.23 5.03
C VAL A 66 2.59 5.20 3.91
N ALA A 67 1.68 5.18 2.92
CA ALA A 67 1.79 4.28 1.80
C ALA A 67 2.85 4.75 0.77
N LEU A 68 2.82 6.02 0.37
CA LEU A 68 3.63 6.54 -0.74
C LEU A 68 5.09 6.84 -0.36
N ASN A 69 5.33 7.36 0.85
CA ASN A 69 6.66 7.82 1.25
C ASN A 69 7.67 6.66 1.39
N PRO A 70 7.36 5.55 2.10
CA PRO A 70 8.30 4.43 2.22
C PRO A 70 8.58 3.76 0.88
N SER A 71 7.59 3.68 -0.02
CA SER A 71 7.81 3.13 -1.37
C SER A 71 8.80 3.98 -2.17
N SER A 72 8.63 5.30 -2.14
CA SER A 72 9.52 6.24 -2.83
C SER A 72 10.94 6.20 -2.26
N LEU A 73 11.07 6.17 -0.92
CA LEU A 73 12.35 6.07 -0.24
C LEU A 73 13.06 4.74 -0.54
N ALA A 74 12.33 3.63 -0.54
CA ALA A 74 12.88 2.33 -0.88
C ALA A 74 13.42 2.29 -2.31
N CYS A 75 12.73 2.91 -3.27
CA CYS A 75 13.19 2.98 -4.66
C CYS A 75 14.45 3.85 -4.81
N LEU A 76 14.54 4.95 -4.07
CA LEU A 76 15.75 5.80 -4.07
C LEU A 76 16.94 5.13 -3.41
N LEU A 77 16.70 4.43 -2.30
CA LEU A 77 17.71 3.63 -1.64
C LEU A 77 18.21 2.51 -2.56
N LEU A 78 17.31 1.79 -3.24
CA LEU A 78 17.69 0.75 -4.20
C LEU A 78 18.50 1.33 -5.37
N ARG A 79 18.09 2.48 -5.92
CA ARG A 79 18.84 3.15 -6.98
C ARG A 79 20.25 3.53 -6.51
N PHE A 80 20.38 4.01 -5.27
CA PHE A 80 21.67 4.29 -4.67
C PHE A 80 22.53 3.03 -4.50
N LEU A 81 21.98 1.98 -3.88
CA LEU A 81 22.68 0.71 -3.62
C LEU A 81 23.08 -0.05 -4.89
N THR A 82 22.35 0.13 -5.98
CA THR A 82 22.62 -0.50 -7.27
C THR A 82 23.58 0.29 -8.16
N GLY A 83 24.09 1.44 -7.69
CA GLY A 83 24.99 2.27 -8.49
C GLY A 83 24.29 2.99 -9.65
N GLY A 84 23.01 3.32 -9.47
CA GLY A 84 22.24 4.09 -10.44
C GLY A 84 21.47 3.28 -11.48
N LEU A 85 21.30 1.97 -11.29
CA LEU A 85 20.44 1.16 -12.16
C LEU A 85 18.99 1.66 -12.13
N ASP A 86 18.29 1.49 -13.25
CA ASP A 86 16.91 1.93 -13.38
C ASP A 86 15.97 1.14 -12.46
N THR A 87 15.06 1.86 -11.81
CA THR A 87 14.01 1.23 -10.99
C THR A 87 12.90 0.69 -11.90
N PRO A 88 12.54 -0.61 -11.80
CA PRO A 88 11.55 -1.21 -12.67
C PRO A 88 10.16 -0.61 -12.39
N VAL A 89 9.63 0.10 -13.38
CA VAL A 89 8.31 0.73 -13.32
C VAL A 89 7.25 -0.24 -13.84
N HIS A 90 6.09 -0.27 -13.20
CA HIS A 90 4.95 -1.01 -13.71
C HIS A 90 4.49 -0.39 -15.02
N THR A 91 4.50 -1.20 -16.07
CA THR A 91 4.03 -0.84 -17.40
C THR A 91 3.22 -1.99 -17.97
N LEU A 92 2.32 -1.68 -18.89
CA LEU A 92 1.52 -2.68 -19.58
C LEU A 92 2.38 -3.41 -20.60
N ALA A 93 2.07 -4.68 -20.84
CA ALA A 93 2.70 -5.48 -21.88
C ALA A 93 2.50 -4.84 -23.25
N ALA A 94 3.49 -5.02 -24.13
CA ALA A 94 3.42 -4.51 -25.49
C ALA A 94 2.16 -5.03 -26.22
N GLY A 95 1.33 -4.11 -26.72
CA GLY A 95 0.07 -4.44 -27.40
C GLY A 95 -1.16 -4.59 -26.49
N MET A 96 -1.00 -4.47 -25.17
CA MET A 96 -2.13 -4.43 -24.23
C MET A 96 -2.69 -3.00 -24.12
N GLY A 97 -4.02 -2.87 -24.25
CA GLY A 97 -4.71 -1.60 -24.04
C GLY A 97 -4.89 -1.26 -22.56
N PRO A 98 -4.99 0.04 -22.20
CA PRO A 98 -5.15 0.47 -20.80
C PRO A 98 -6.34 -0.17 -20.08
N LEU A 99 -7.48 -0.33 -20.77
CA LEU A 99 -8.66 -0.96 -20.21
C LEU A 99 -8.44 -2.43 -19.82
N GLN A 100 -7.69 -3.18 -20.64
CA GLN A 100 -7.34 -4.57 -20.34
C GLN A 100 -6.43 -4.64 -19.11
N GLY A 101 -5.48 -3.69 -19.00
CA GLY A 101 -4.67 -3.52 -17.80
C GLY A 101 -5.49 -3.23 -16.54
N VAL A 102 -6.48 -2.33 -16.63
CA VAL A 102 -7.40 -2.03 -15.51
C VAL A 102 -8.15 -3.28 -15.07
N ILE A 103 -8.74 -4.03 -16.01
CA ILE A 103 -9.48 -5.26 -15.69
C ILE A 103 -8.54 -6.28 -15.02
N MET A 104 -7.31 -6.42 -15.52
CA MET A 104 -6.32 -7.31 -14.93
C MET A 104 -6.02 -6.92 -13.48
N GLU A 105 -5.70 -5.65 -13.23
CA GLU A 105 -5.42 -5.14 -11.89
C GLU A 105 -6.63 -5.25 -10.95
N ILE A 106 -7.86 -5.08 -11.45
CA ILE A 106 -9.09 -5.32 -10.68
C ILE A 106 -9.13 -6.78 -10.19
N VAL A 107 -8.92 -7.74 -11.09
CA VAL A 107 -9.00 -9.18 -10.76
C VAL A 107 -7.90 -9.58 -9.76
N LEU A 108 -6.67 -9.13 -9.99
CA LEU A 108 -5.54 -9.43 -9.10
C LEU A 108 -5.73 -8.80 -7.72
N THR A 109 -6.22 -7.57 -7.66
CA THR A 109 -6.42 -6.88 -6.38
C THR A 109 -7.65 -7.41 -5.65
N PHE A 110 -8.70 -7.80 -6.38
CA PHE A 110 -9.84 -8.50 -5.82
C PHE A 110 -9.41 -9.80 -5.13
N SER A 111 -8.62 -10.65 -5.82
CA SER A 111 -8.17 -11.93 -5.24
C SER A 111 -7.31 -11.71 -3.99
N LEU A 112 -6.46 -10.69 -4.00
CA LEU A 112 -5.65 -10.29 -2.85
C LEU A 112 -6.51 -9.86 -1.66
N LEU A 113 -7.40 -8.88 -1.84
CA LEU A 113 -8.19 -8.33 -0.74
C LEU A 113 -9.23 -9.33 -0.24
N PHE A 114 -9.83 -10.13 -1.13
CA PHE A 114 -10.70 -11.23 -0.73
C PHE A 114 -9.97 -12.23 0.18
N SER A 115 -8.72 -12.57 -0.17
CA SER A 115 -7.88 -13.47 0.65
C SER A 115 -7.47 -12.83 1.99
N VAL A 116 -7.18 -11.54 2.00
CA VAL A 116 -6.91 -10.78 3.25
C VAL A 116 -8.12 -10.84 4.16
N TYR A 117 -9.32 -10.62 3.63
CA TYR A 117 -10.53 -10.68 4.44
C TYR A 117 -10.75 -12.08 5.01
N GLY A 118 -10.61 -13.14 4.22
CA GLY A 118 -10.83 -14.50 4.72
C GLY A 118 -9.77 -15.04 5.68
N THR A 119 -8.52 -14.58 5.57
CA THR A 119 -7.41 -15.15 6.35
C THR A 119 -6.98 -14.28 7.52
N ILE A 120 -7.19 -12.96 7.46
CA ILE A 120 -6.77 -12.00 8.49
C ILE A 120 -7.96 -11.40 9.21
N VAL A 121 -8.94 -10.87 8.46
CA VAL A 121 -10.04 -10.07 9.04
C VAL A 121 -11.12 -10.96 9.65
N ASP A 122 -11.49 -12.05 8.98
CA ASP A 122 -12.59 -12.91 9.39
C ASP A 122 -12.34 -13.47 10.81
N PRO A 123 -13.24 -13.25 11.79
CA PRO A 123 -13.13 -13.87 13.11
C PRO A 123 -13.34 -15.40 13.05
N LYS A 124 -14.00 -15.93 12.01
CA LYS A 124 -14.23 -17.36 11.78
C LYS A 124 -13.13 -18.03 10.97
N LYS A 125 -11.96 -17.39 10.82
CA LYS A 125 -10.80 -17.87 10.05
C LYS A 125 -10.24 -19.25 10.45
N GLY A 126 -10.67 -19.81 11.60
CA GLY A 126 -10.46 -21.22 11.95
C GLY A 126 -9.01 -21.67 11.81
N CYS A 127 -8.77 -22.72 11.00
CA CYS A 127 -7.45 -23.31 10.75
C CYS A 127 -6.43 -22.37 10.08
N THR A 128 -6.87 -21.22 9.55
CA THR A 128 -5.96 -20.21 8.98
C THR A 128 -5.52 -19.15 10.00
N ALA A 129 -6.02 -19.22 11.23
CA ALA A 129 -5.59 -18.35 12.33
C ALA A 129 -4.07 -18.45 12.55
N GLY A 130 -3.37 -17.33 12.39
CA GLY A 130 -1.91 -17.23 12.50
C GLY A 130 -1.14 -17.40 11.18
N LEU A 131 -1.74 -18.02 10.15
CA LEU A 131 -1.12 -18.18 8.82
C LEU A 131 -1.47 -17.06 7.84
N GLY A 132 -2.33 -16.11 8.23
CA GLY A 132 -2.82 -15.03 7.36
C GLY A 132 -1.74 -14.31 6.54
N PRO A 133 -0.67 -13.76 7.15
CA PRO A 133 0.38 -13.08 6.41
C PRO A 133 1.09 -13.97 5.38
N LEU A 134 1.31 -15.25 5.71
CA LEU A 134 1.94 -16.22 4.80
C LEU A 134 1.03 -16.51 3.61
N LEU A 135 -0.25 -16.79 3.85
CA LEU A 135 -1.23 -17.08 2.81
C LEU A 135 -1.44 -15.89 1.87
N VAL A 136 -1.53 -14.68 2.42
CA VAL A 136 -1.58 -13.45 1.63
C VAL A 136 -0.32 -13.28 0.79
N GLY A 137 0.86 -13.57 1.34
CA GLY A 137 2.12 -13.57 0.58
C GLY A 137 2.12 -14.57 -0.58
N LEU A 138 1.58 -15.77 -0.38
CA LEU A 138 1.44 -16.78 -1.44
C LEU A 138 0.45 -16.35 -2.52
N VAL A 139 -0.65 -15.68 -2.16
CA VAL A 139 -1.60 -15.12 -3.12
C VAL A 139 -0.94 -14.02 -3.96
N VAL A 140 -0.17 -13.13 -3.34
CA VAL A 140 0.63 -12.12 -4.07
C VAL A 140 1.59 -12.80 -5.04
N ALA A 141 2.30 -13.86 -4.60
CA ALA A 141 3.21 -14.60 -5.48
C ALA A 141 2.49 -15.26 -6.66
N GLY A 142 1.34 -15.92 -6.42
CA GLY A 142 0.52 -16.50 -7.48
C GLY A 142 -0.01 -15.44 -8.46
N ASN A 143 -0.44 -14.29 -7.95
CA ASN A 143 -0.89 -13.16 -8.77
C ASN A 143 0.24 -12.57 -9.61
N ILE A 144 1.48 -12.50 -9.10
CA ILE A 144 2.64 -12.07 -9.88
C ILE A 144 2.96 -13.07 -10.99
N ILE A 145 2.88 -14.38 -10.71
CA ILE A 145 3.07 -15.40 -11.75
C ILE A 145 2.00 -15.28 -12.84
N ALA A 146 0.74 -15.04 -12.45
CA ALA A 146 -0.38 -14.94 -13.39
C ALA A 146 -0.40 -13.62 -14.19
N GLY A 147 -0.12 -12.49 -13.52
CA GLY A 147 -0.32 -11.14 -14.07
C GLY A 147 0.94 -10.34 -14.34
N GLY A 148 2.10 -10.81 -13.87
CA GLY A 148 3.36 -10.09 -13.98
C GLY A 148 3.76 -9.80 -15.42
N ALA A 149 3.55 -10.75 -16.34
CA ALA A 149 3.86 -10.58 -17.75
C ALA A 149 2.89 -9.63 -18.49
N PHE A 150 1.77 -9.24 -17.87
CA PHE A 150 0.70 -8.46 -18.51
C PHE A 150 0.64 -7.02 -17.99
N SER A 151 0.40 -6.83 -16.70
CA SER A 151 0.31 -5.50 -16.07
C SER A 151 1.49 -5.19 -15.15
N GLY A 152 2.39 -6.16 -14.94
CA GLY A 152 3.41 -6.11 -13.89
C GLY A 152 2.88 -6.50 -12.49
N ALA A 153 1.60 -6.89 -12.39
CA ALA A 153 0.91 -7.29 -11.17
C ALA A 153 1.14 -6.30 -10.01
N SER A 154 0.69 -5.05 -10.20
CA SER A 154 0.89 -3.99 -9.20
C SER A 154 0.18 -4.33 -7.89
N MET A 155 -1.15 -4.54 -7.97
CA MET A 155 -2.09 -4.76 -6.86
C MET A 155 -2.08 -3.68 -5.77
N ASN A 156 -1.24 -2.66 -5.91
CA ASN A 156 -0.92 -1.70 -4.87
C ASN A 156 -0.44 -0.38 -5.52
N PRO A 157 -1.25 0.69 -5.46
CA PRO A 157 -0.91 1.98 -6.06
C PRO A 157 0.41 2.54 -5.54
N ALA A 158 0.71 2.37 -4.24
CA ALA A 158 1.96 2.84 -3.65
C ALA A 158 3.18 2.09 -4.21
N ARG A 159 3.07 0.77 -4.40
CA ARG A 159 4.11 -0.05 -5.04
C ARG A 159 4.41 0.40 -6.47
N SER A 160 3.40 0.87 -7.20
CA SER A 160 3.60 1.45 -8.54
C SER A 160 4.13 2.88 -8.51
N PHE A 161 3.75 3.67 -7.51
CA PHE A 161 4.09 5.08 -7.40
C PHE A 161 5.59 5.30 -7.15
N GLY A 162 6.21 4.56 -6.22
CA GLY A 162 7.63 4.74 -5.88
C GLY A 162 8.56 4.68 -7.09
N PRO A 163 8.55 3.59 -7.88
CA PRO A 163 9.39 3.48 -9.08
C PRO A 163 9.06 4.53 -10.15
N ALA A 164 7.77 4.87 -10.33
CA ALA A 164 7.33 5.88 -11.30
C ALA A 164 7.89 7.28 -10.95
N LEU A 165 7.88 7.64 -9.67
CA LEU A 165 8.42 8.90 -9.18
C LEU A 165 9.96 8.97 -9.35
N VAL A 166 10.67 7.88 -9.06
CA VAL A 166 12.14 7.84 -9.12
C VAL A 166 12.69 7.77 -10.55
N SER A 167 12.05 6.98 -11.41
CA SER A 167 12.42 6.86 -12.84
C SER A 167 11.79 7.97 -13.70
N TRP A 168 10.92 8.81 -13.13
CA TRP A 168 10.17 9.85 -13.83
C TRP A 168 9.33 9.34 -15.01
N ASN A 169 8.82 8.11 -14.91
CA ASN A 169 8.02 7.47 -15.95
C ASN A 169 6.59 7.25 -15.43
N TRP A 170 5.65 7.97 -16.00
CA TRP A 170 4.23 8.00 -15.61
C TRP A 170 3.30 7.38 -16.66
N THR A 171 3.86 6.63 -17.62
CA THR A 171 3.10 6.02 -18.72
C THR A 171 2.04 5.07 -18.18
N ASP A 172 0.77 5.30 -18.55
CA ASP A 172 -0.41 4.53 -18.11
C ASP A 172 -0.54 4.35 -16.59
N HIS A 173 0.09 5.22 -15.80
CA HIS A 173 0.18 5.05 -14.35
C HIS A 173 -1.18 5.05 -13.65
N TRP A 174 -2.16 5.76 -14.22
CA TRP A 174 -3.53 5.84 -13.72
C TRP A 174 -4.22 4.47 -13.62
N VAL A 175 -3.82 3.50 -14.46
CA VAL A 175 -4.33 2.12 -14.43
C VAL A 175 -4.09 1.46 -13.08
N TYR A 176 -2.92 1.72 -12.49
CA TYR A 176 -2.50 1.20 -11.18
C TYR A 176 -3.13 1.91 -9.99
N TRP A 177 -3.91 2.97 -10.23
CA TRP A 177 -4.77 3.57 -9.21
C TRP A 177 -6.19 3.04 -9.34
N ILE A 178 -6.78 3.17 -10.53
CA ILE A 178 -8.17 2.77 -10.77
C ILE A 178 -8.37 1.27 -10.54
N GLY A 179 -7.48 0.44 -11.10
CA GLY A 179 -7.60 -1.02 -11.02
C GLY A 179 -7.59 -1.53 -9.58
N PRO A 180 -6.53 -1.25 -8.81
CA PRO A 180 -6.44 -1.72 -7.43
C PRO A 180 -7.50 -1.13 -6.50
N LEU A 181 -7.89 0.14 -6.65
CA LEU A 181 -8.92 0.74 -5.81
C LEU A 181 -10.28 0.07 -6.03
N ILE A 182 -10.66 -0.18 -7.30
CA ILE A 182 -11.92 -0.86 -7.62
C ILE A 182 -11.86 -2.33 -7.18
N GLY A 183 -10.79 -3.05 -7.51
CA GLY A 183 -10.64 -4.46 -7.15
C GLY A 183 -10.63 -4.69 -5.64
N GLY A 184 -9.91 -3.83 -4.90
CA GLY A 184 -9.84 -3.91 -3.44
C GLY A 184 -11.17 -3.59 -2.76
N ALA A 185 -11.87 -2.55 -3.21
CA ALA A 185 -13.20 -2.22 -2.73
C ALA A 185 -14.17 -3.38 -2.99
N PHE A 186 -14.19 -3.93 -4.21
CA PHE A 186 -15.06 -5.04 -4.56
C PHE A 186 -14.74 -6.31 -3.75
N GLY A 187 -13.46 -6.64 -3.57
CA GLY A 187 -13.03 -7.81 -2.78
C GLY A 187 -13.45 -7.72 -1.31
N GLY A 188 -13.28 -6.55 -0.70
CA GLY A 188 -13.71 -6.30 0.67
C GLY A 188 -15.23 -6.34 0.83
N LEU A 189 -15.96 -5.65 -0.06
CA LEU A 189 -17.44 -5.60 0.01
C LEU A 189 -18.06 -6.98 -0.23
N VAL A 190 -17.59 -7.73 -1.22
CA VAL A 190 -18.10 -9.09 -1.47
C VAL A 190 -17.86 -9.98 -0.26
N TYR A 191 -16.67 -9.94 0.35
CA TYR A 191 -16.41 -10.74 1.54
C TYR A 191 -17.28 -10.29 2.72
N ASP A 192 -17.34 -8.99 2.99
CA ASP A 192 -18.08 -8.40 4.11
C ASP A 192 -19.58 -8.74 4.06
N TYR A 193 -20.22 -8.52 2.90
CA TYR A 193 -21.67 -8.70 2.77
C TYR A 193 -22.12 -10.14 2.56
N VAL A 194 -21.28 -11.00 1.96
CA VAL A 194 -21.68 -12.37 1.60
C VAL A 194 -21.17 -13.38 2.63
N PHE A 195 -19.95 -13.23 3.14
CA PHE A 195 -19.29 -14.24 3.98
C PHE A 195 -19.21 -13.82 5.45
N LEU A 196 -19.04 -12.53 5.72
CA LEU A 196 -19.03 -11.92 7.05
C LEU A 196 -20.45 -11.60 7.53
N LEU A 197 -21.36 -12.58 7.47
CA LEU A 197 -22.65 -12.48 8.16
C LEU A 197 -22.40 -12.36 9.66
N LYS A 198 -22.50 -11.12 10.18
CA LYS A 198 -22.45 -10.82 11.61
C LYS A 198 -23.64 -11.52 12.27
N SER A 199 -23.38 -12.66 12.88
CA SER A 199 -24.31 -13.24 13.84
C SER A 199 -24.44 -12.24 14.98
N HIS A 200 -25.60 -11.60 15.11
CA HIS A 200 -25.92 -10.75 16.26
C HIS A 200 -25.75 -11.60 17.52
N THR A 201 -24.71 -11.35 18.30
CA THR A 201 -24.62 -11.89 19.65
C THR A 201 -25.69 -11.18 20.46
N PRO A 202 -26.66 -11.89 21.07
CA PRO A 202 -27.60 -11.27 22.00
C PRO A 202 -26.82 -10.62 23.14
N LEU A 203 -27.24 -9.43 23.59
CA LEU A 203 -26.68 -8.81 24.79
C LEU A 203 -26.85 -9.78 25.98
N PRO A 204 -25.88 -9.85 26.91
CA PRO A 204 -26.07 -10.56 28.17
C PRO A 204 -27.34 -10.04 28.83
N ARG A 205 -28.31 -10.92 29.10
CA ARG A 205 -29.49 -10.55 29.88
C ARG A 205 -29.05 -10.43 31.33
N GLU A 206 -29.57 -9.44 32.04
CA GLU A 206 -29.30 -9.22 33.48
C GLU A 206 -29.71 -10.42 34.36
N ASP A 207 -30.40 -11.40 33.77
CA ASP A 207 -30.97 -12.56 34.44
C ASP A 207 -30.02 -13.78 34.55
N GLU A 208 -28.78 -13.71 34.04
CA GLU A 208 -27.82 -14.81 34.16
C GLU A 208 -26.99 -14.70 35.46
N PRO A 209 -27.13 -15.66 36.41
CA PRO A 209 -26.33 -15.65 37.62
C PRO A 209 -24.86 -16.01 37.31
N PHE A 210 -23.96 -15.25 37.95
CA PHE A 210 -22.50 -15.40 37.87
C PHE A 210 -21.99 -16.83 38.17
#